data_AF-A0A0B8QNY7-F1
#
_entry.id   AF-A0A0B8QNY7-F1
#
_cell.length_a   1.000
_cell.length_b   1.000
_cell.length_c   1.000
_cell.angle_alpha   90.00
_cell.angle_beta   90.00
_cell.angle_gamma   90.00
#
_symmetry.space_group_name_H-M   'P 1'
#
loop_
_entity.id
_entity.type
_entity.pdbx_description
1 polymer ?
#
loop_
_entity_poly.entity_id
_entity_poly.type
_entity_poly.pdbx_seq_one_letter_code
_entity_poly.pdbx_strand_id
1 'polypeptide(L)'
;MIFGQMLICFPILVSMMHGALQSSDRRAVETAITLGASIPRIMATLIWETRFPLMAATIAGFSRIVTEVGCSMMVGGNILGITRNIPTAIALESSKGAFAQGVALGMVLLTLALLLNFMLTSMRGKGYLRT
;
A
#
# COMPACT_ATOMS: atom_id res chain seq x y z
N MET A 1 9.26 -8.74 12.52
CA MET A 1 8.07 -8.34 11.71
C MET A 1 8.41 -7.27 10.66
N ILE A 2 8.86 -6.08 11.05
CA ILE A 2 9.07 -4.94 10.13
C ILE A 2 10.02 -5.26 8.96
N PHE A 3 11.22 -5.79 9.23
CA PHE A 3 12.19 -6.11 8.18
C PHE A 3 11.65 -7.10 7.13
N GLY A 4 10.90 -8.11 7.56
CA GLY A 4 10.30 -9.08 6.65
C GLY A 4 9.23 -8.46 5.75
N GLN A 5 8.40 -7.57 6.30
CA GLN A 5 7.41 -6.83 5.52
C GLN A 5 8.07 -5.84 4.56
N MET A 6 9.16 -5.19 4.95
CA MET A 6 9.95 -4.34 4.05
C MET A 6 10.49 -5.13 2.86
N LEU A 7 11.04 -6.31 3.10
CA LEU A 7 11.61 -7.16 2.04
C LEU A 7 10.55 -7.60 1.02
N ILE A 8 9.35 -7.96 1.47
CA ILE A 8 8.24 -8.37 0.59
C ILE A 8 7.64 -7.17 -0.16
N CYS A 9 7.54 -6.00 0.48
CA CYS A 9 6.93 -4.82 -0.12
C CYS A 9 7.86 -4.10 -1.09
N PHE A 10 9.18 -4.16 -0.87
CA PHE A 10 10.19 -3.47 -1.66
C PHE A 10 10.06 -3.68 -3.18
N PRO A 11 10.00 -4.91 -3.73
CA PRO A 11 9.91 -5.10 -5.18
C PRO A 11 8.62 -4.53 -5.78
N ILE A 12 7.52 -4.58 -5.03
CA ILE A 12 6.21 -4.05 -5.45
C ILE A 12 6.28 -2.52 -5.52
N LEU A 13 6.82 -1.89 -4.49
CA LEU A 13 7.03 -0.45 -4.45
C LEU A 13 7.95 0.03 -5.59
N VAL A 14 9.09 -0.65 -5.80
CA VAL A 14 10.03 -0.31 -6.86
C VAL A 14 9.37 -0.45 -8.24
N SER A 15 8.66 -1.55 -8.50
CA SER A 15 7.97 -1.77 -9.77
C SER A 15 6.92 -0.69 -10.06
N MET A 16 6.10 -0.36 -9.06
CA MET A 16 5.04 0.66 -9.23
C MET A 16 5.60 2.08 -9.36
N MET A 17 6.60 2.45 -8.56
CA MET A 17 7.25 3.75 -8.68
C MET A 17 7.98 3.89 -10.01
N HIS A 18 8.65 2.82 -10.47
CA HIS A 18 9.32 2.83 -11.76
C HIS A 18 8.33 3.05 -12.91
N GLY A 19 7.19 2.33 -12.89
CA GLY A 19 6.11 2.54 -13.85
C GLY A 19 5.53 3.96 -13.81
N ALA A 20 5.34 4.52 -12.60
CA ALA A 20 4.88 5.90 -12.43
C ALA A 20 5.85 6.92 -13.04
N LEU A 21 7.16 6.76 -12.81
CA LEU A 21 8.18 7.65 -13.37
C LEU A 21 8.30 7.51 -14.89
N GLN A 22 8.18 6.29 -15.43
CA GLN A 22 8.17 6.06 -16.88
C GLN A 22 6.95 6.65 -17.59
N SER A 23 5.79 6.67 -16.92
CA SER A 23 4.57 7.27 -17.46
C SER A 23 4.57 8.81 -17.43
N SER A 24 5.56 9.43 -16.79
CA SER A 24 5.69 10.88 -16.71
C SER A 24 5.99 11.48 -18.08
N ASP A 25 5.48 12.70 -18.35
CA ASP A 25 5.76 13.38 -19.60
C ASP A 25 7.26 13.71 -19.71
N ARG A 26 7.89 13.18 -20.75
CA ARG A 26 9.31 13.39 -21.06
C ARG A 26 9.64 14.87 -21.25
N ARG A 27 8.66 15.69 -21.65
CA ARG A 27 8.81 17.15 -21.80
C ARG A 27 9.20 17.85 -20.50
N ALA A 28 8.77 17.34 -19.35
CA ALA A 28 9.15 17.92 -18.06
C ALA A 28 10.67 17.83 -17.82
N VAL A 29 11.28 16.71 -18.19
CA VAL A 29 12.73 16.49 -18.10
C VAL A 29 13.47 17.32 -19.13
N GLU A 30 13.02 17.31 -20.38
CA GLU A 30 13.65 18.07 -21.47
C GLU A 30 13.65 19.57 -21.17
N THR A 31 12.54 20.11 -20.66
CA THR A 31 12.43 21.52 -20.26
C THR A 31 13.33 21.86 -19.07
N ALA A 32 13.46 20.96 -18.09
CA ALA A 32 14.36 21.19 -16.97
C ALA A 32 15.83 21.21 -17.42
N ILE A 33 16.20 20.37 -18.39
CA ILE A 33 17.54 20.35 -18.99
C ILE A 33 17.81 21.64 -19.78
N THR A 34 16.86 22.10 -20.60
CA THR A 34 17.04 23.34 -21.39
C THR A 34 17.14 24.59 -20.51
N LEU A 35 16.50 24.60 -19.34
CA LEU A 35 16.63 25.64 -18.33
C LEU A 35 17.94 25.57 -17.53
N GLY A 36 18.85 24.63 -17.85
CA GLY A 36 20.13 24.48 -17.16
C GLY A 36 20.02 23.92 -15.74
N ALA A 37 18.95 23.18 -15.42
CA ALA A 37 18.78 22.61 -14.10
C ALA A 37 19.83 21.51 -13.82
N SER A 38 20.36 21.49 -12.59
CA SER A 38 21.23 20.41 -12.13
C SER A 38 20.46 19.09 -11.97
N ILE A 39 21.15 17.95 -12.07
CA ILE A 39 20.57 16.59 -11.91
C ILE A 39 19.62 16.46 -10.69
N PRO A 40 20.01 16.87 -9.46
CA PRO A 40 19.10 16.77 -8.32
C PRO A 40 17.84 17.62 -8.46
N ARG A 41 17.92 18.77 -9.16
CA ARG A 41 16.76 19.64 -9.43
C ARG A 41 15.81 19.01 -10.45
N ILE A 42 16.35 18.35 -11.47
CA ILE A 42 15.56 17.56 -12.44
C ILE A 42 14.83 16.43 -11.72
N MET A 43 15.52 15.68 -10.84
CA MET A 43 14.91 14.59 -10.07
C MET A 43 13.79 15.10 -9.15
N ALA A 44 14.01 16.21 -8.43
CA ALA A 44 12.99 16.81 -7.58
C ALA A 44 11.75 17.26 -8.37
N THR A 45 11.96 17.83 -9.56
CA THR A 45 10.88 18.25 -10.47
C THR A 45 10.07 17.04 -10.95
N LEU A 46 10.74 15.94 -11.31
CA LEU A 46 10.09 14.71 -11.74
C LEU A 46 9.25 14.07 -10.62
N ILE A 47 9.79 14.04 -9.39
CA ILE A 47 9.07 13.54 -8.20
C ILE A 47 7.84 14.41 -7.91
N TRP A 48 7.96 15.72 -8.08
CA TRP A 48 6.84 16.65 -7.88
C TRP A 48 5.72 16.43 -8.90
N GLU A 49 6.07 16.26 -10.17
CA GLU A 49 5.11 16.02 -11.25
C GLU A 49 4.39 14.67 -11.07
N THR A 50 5.15 13.65 -10.67
CA THR A 50 4.64 12.29 -10.45
C THR A 50 4.10 12.05 -9.04
N ARG A 51 3.87 13.10 -8.24
CA ARG A 51 3.44 12.95 -6.83
C ARG A 51 2.16 12.13 -6.67
N PHE A 52 1.17 12.31 -7.54
CA PHE A 52 -0.10 11.58 -7.46
C PHE A 52 0.06 10.08 -7.75
N PRO A 53 0.71 9.67 -8.85
CA PRO A 53 0.97 8.24 -9.07
C PRO A 53 1.96 7.64 -8.04
N LEU A 54 2.93 8.41 -7.51
CA LEU A 54 3.79 7.96 -6.42
C LEU A 54 3.01 7.75 -5.10
N MET A 55 2.06 8.62 -4.79
CA MET A 55 1.15 8.43 -3.65
C MET A 55 0.29 7.18 -3.85
N ALA A 56 -0.23 6.95 -5.06
CA ALA A 56 -0.97 5.73 -5.38
C ALA A 56 -0.13 4.46 -5.20
N ALA A 57 1.14 4.47 -5.64
CA ALA A 57 2.07 3.38 -5.43
C ALA A 57 2.33 3.11 -3.93
N THR A 58 2.44 4.17 -3.12
CA THR A 58 2.61 4.04 -1.67
C THR A 58 1.37 3.44 -1.01
N ILE A 59 0.17 3.88 -1.39
CA ILE A 59 -1.10 3.32 -0.90
C ILE A 59 -1.23 1.84 -1.27
N ALA A 60 -0.83 1.46 -2.48
CA ALA A 60 -0.81 0.07 -2.91
C ALA A 60 0.18 -0.78 -2.09
N GLY A 61 1.40 -0.27 -1.85
CA GLY A 61 2.38 -0.93 -1.00
C GLY A 61 1.92 -1.07 0.46
N PHE A 62 1.25 -0.05 1.00
CA PHE A 62 0.62 -0.12 2.32
C PHE A 62 -0.46 -1.21 2.37
N SER A 63 -1.35 -1.23 1.37
CA SER A 63 -2.40 -2.25 1.25
C SER A 63 -1.80 -3.65 1.25
N ARG A 64 -0.71 -3.85 0.50
CA ARG A 64 0.03 -5.12 0.44
C ARG A 64 0.59 -5.55 1.81
N ILE A 65 1.15 -4.62 2.58
CA ILE A 65 1.71 -4.92 3.92
C ILE A 65 0.59 -5.26 4.91
N VAL A 66 -0.52 -4.52 4.90
CA VAL A 66 -1.64 -4.74 5.82
C VAL A 66 -2.30 -6.10 5.60
N THR A 67 -2.34 -6.59 4.36
CA THR A 67 -2.88 -7.92 4.05
C THR A 67 -1.87 -9.06 4.23
N GLU A 68 -0.62 -8.78 4.60
CA GLU A 68 0.42 -9.82 4.70
C GLU A 68 0.28 -10.64 6.00
N VAL A 69 -0.01 -11.94 5.85
CA VAL A 69 -0.19 -12.88 6.95
C VAL A 69 1.04 -13.76 7.17
N GLY A 70 1.61 -14.32 6.10
CA GLY A 70 2.64 -15.36 6.18
C GLY A 70 3.91 -14.86 6.87
N CYS A 71 4.47 -13.75 6.38
CA CYS A 71 5.66 -13.16 6.99
C CYS A 71 5.41 -12.72 8.45
N SER A 72 4.22 -12.19 8.73
CA SER A 72 3.81 -11.76 10.06
C SER A 72 3.74 -12.95 11.04
N MET A 73 3.29 -14.13 10.58
CA MET A 73 3.30 -15.36 11.39
C MET A 73 4.70 -15.95 11.57
N MET A 74 5.46 -16.11 10.47
CA MET A 74 6.77 -16.78 10.49
C MET A 74 7.87 -15.95 11.16
N VAL A 75 7.92 -14.63 10.88
CA VAL A 75 8.99 -13.73 11.32
C VAL A 75 8.54 -12.83 12.47
N GLY A 76 7.24 -12.61 12.65
CA GLY A 76 6.69 -11.78 13.73
C GLY A 76 6.37 -12.52 15.03
N GLY A 77 6.39 -13.86 15.01
CA GLY A 77 6.17 -14.70 16.20
C GLY A 77 4.72 -14.81 16.69
N ASN A 78 3.80 -13.95 16.21
CA ASN A 78 2.36 -14.00 16.50
C ASN A 78 1.99 -14.09 18.01
N ILE A 79 2.65 -13.27 18.84
CA ILE A 79 2.49 -13.25 20.30
C ILE A 79 1.22 -12.48 20.66
N LEU A 80 0.33 -13.10 21.43
CA LEU A 80 -0.93 -12.48 21.88
C LEU A 80 -0.64 -11.17 22.64
N GLY A 81 -1.33 -10.09 22.27
CA GLY A 81 -1.20 -8.79 22.92
C GLY A 81 0.06 -7.98 22.57
N ILE A 82 1.00 -8.54 21.80
CA ILE A 82 2.25 -7.84 21.44
C ILE A 82 2.41 -7.76 19.92
N THR A 83 2.47 -8.89 19.22
CA THR A 83 2.75 -8.95 17.76
C THR A 83 1.64 -9.60 16.95
N ARG A 84 0.57 -10.05 17.60
CA ARG A 84 -0.61 -10.64 16.95
C ARG A 84 -1.50 -9.55 16.36
N ASN A 85 -1.78 -9.65 15.07
CA ASN A 85 -2.75 -8.81 14.38
C ASN A 85 -4.02 -9.63 14.03
N ILE A 86 -5.09 -8.95 13.60
CA ILE A 86 -6.37 -9.62 13.27
C ILE A 86 -6.18 -10.68 12.16
N PRO A 87 -5.47 -10.40 11.04
CA PRO A 87 -5.23 -11.41 10.01
C PRO A 87 -4.46 -12.66 10.51
N THR A 88 -3.43 -12.48 11.34
CA THR A 88 -2.66 -13.61 11.89
C THR A 88 -3.46 -14.38 12.94
N ALA A 89 -4.38 -13.73 13.65
CA ALA A 89 -5.31 -14.39 14.57
C ALA A 89 -6.32 -15.25 13.80
N ILE A 90 -6.90 -14.74 12.70
CA ILE A 90 -7.82 -15.52 11.85
C ILE A 90 -7.13 -16.79 11.32
N ALA A 91 -5.91 -16.63 10.78
CA ALA A 91 -5.14 -17.75 10.26
C ALA A 91 -4.80 -18.76 11.36
N LEU A 92 -4.35 -18.29 12.53
CA LEU A 92 -4.01 -19.16 13.66
C LEU A 92 -5.23 -19.95 14.17
N GLU A 93 -6.36 -19.30 14.42
CA GLU A 93 -7.56 -19.98 14.94
C GLU A 93 -8.14 -20.96 13.92
N SER A 94 -8.03 -20.65 12.63
CA SER A 94 -8.39 -21.60 11.56
C SER A 94 -7.46 -22.82 11.55
N SER A 95 -6.14 -22.63 11.71
CA SER A 95 -5.17 -23.74 11.79
C SER A 95 -5.31 -24.62 13.04
N LYS A 96 -5.87 -24.08 14.13
CA LYS A 96 -6.19 -24.86 15.35
C LYS A 96 -7.50 -25.65 15.25
N GLY A 97 -8.26 -25.49 14.16
CA GLY A 97 -9.60 -26.06 14.02
C GLY A 97 -10.69 -25.27 14.76
N ALA A 98 -10.38 -24.11 15.34
CA ALA A 98 -11.34 -23.22 16.00
C ALA A 98 -12.04 -22.31 14.97
N PHE A 99 -12.68 -22.92 13.96
CA PHE A 99 -13.27 -22.21 12.84
C PHE A 99 -14.31 -21.17 13.25
N ALA A 100 -15.10 -21.45 14.30
CA ALA A 100 -16.08 -20.50 14.81
C ALA A 100 -15.44 -19.15 15.21
N GLN A 101 -14.28 -19.19 15.89
CA GLN A 101 -13.56 -17.98 16.27
C GLN A 101 -12.90 -17.31 15.06
N GLY A 102 -12.31 -18.10 14.15
CA GLY A 102 -11.72 -17.60 12.91
C GLY A 102 -12.74 -16.86 12.04
N VAL A 103 -13.92 -17.43 11.85
CA VAL A 103 -15.03 -16.82 11.09
C VAL A 103 -15.57 -15.57 11.79
N ALA A 104 -15.72 -15.59 13.12
CA ALA A 104 -16.15 -14.41 13.86
C ALA A 104 -15.20 -13.21 13.67
N LEU A 105 -13.89 -13.45 13.79
CA LEU A 105 -12.86 -12.43 13.53
C LEU A 105 -12.86 -11.98 12.06
N GLY A 106 -13.05 -12.90 11.13
CA GLY A 106 -13.18 -12.60 9.70
C GLY A 106 -14.37 -11.69 9.39
N MET A 107 -15.54 -11.96 9.99
CA MET A 107 -16.74 -11.13 9.83
C MET A 107 -16.54 -9.72 10.37
N VAL A 108 -15.85 -9.58 11.52
CA VAL A 108 -15.49 -8.25 12.06
C VAL A 108 -14.59 -7.48 11.09
N LEU A 109 -13.55 -8.12 10.57
CA LEU A 109 -12.61 -7.50 9.64
C LEU A 109 -13.29 -7.12 8.31
N LEU A 110 -14.13 -8.00 7.76
CA LEU A 110 -14.90 -7.73 6.54
C LEU A 110 -15.87 -6.57 6.72
N THR A 111 -16.59 -6.54 7.85
CA THR A 111 -17.52 -5.44 8.16
C THR A 111 -16.79 -4.11 8.26
N LEU A 112 -15.63 -4.09 8.93
CA LEU A 112 -14.80 -2.89 9.04
C LEU A 112 -14.28 -2.43 7.66
N ALA A 113 -13.80 -3.36 6.84
CA ALA A 113 -13.30 -3.06 5.51
C ALA A 113 -14.40 -2.49 4.59
N LEU A 114 -15.60 -3.09 4.61
CA LEU A 114 -16.75 -2.61 3.84
C LEU A 114 -17.22 -1.24 4.34
N LEU A 115 -17.27 -1.03 5.65
CA LEU A 115 -17.67 0.25 6.23
C LEU A 115 -16.70 1.37 5.85
N LEU A 116 -15.39 1.12 5.96
CA LEU A 116 -14.36 2.08 5.55
C LEU A 116 -14.45 2.37 4.05
N ASN A 117 -14.63 1.34 3.21
CA ASN A 117 -14.75 1.52 1.77
C ASN A 117 -16.02 2.29 1.40
N PHE A 118 -17.14 2.00 2.06
CA PHE A 118 -18.40 2.71 1.86
C PHE A 118 -18.28 4.19 2.27
N MET A 119 -17.66 4.49 3.42
CA MET A 119 -17.41 5.86 3.86
C MET A 119 -16.52 6.62 2.88
N LEU A 120 -15.41 6.03 2.45
CA LEU A 120 -14.51 6.62 1.46
C LEU A 120 -15.23 6.88 0.13
N THR A 121 -16.06 5.93 -0.32
CA THR A 121 -16.82 6.06 -1.57
C THR A 121 -17.94 7.09 -1.46
N SER A 122 -18.60 7.19 -0.30
CA SER A 122 -19.63 8.21 -0.05
C SER A 122 -19.04 9.63 0.03
N MET A 123 -17.81 9.77 0.52
CA MET A 123 -17.10 11.05 0.58
C MET A 123 -16.44 11.44 -0.75
N ARG A 124 -16.28 10.51 -1.69
CA ARG A 124 -15.87 10.81 -3.06
C ARG A 124 -16.99 11.56 -3.78
N GLY A 125 -17.01 12.88 -3.62
CA GLY A 125 -17.87 13.77 -4.40
C GLY A 125 -17.70 13.49 -5.90
N LYS A 126 -18.79 13.62 -6.67
CA LYS A 126 -18.85 13.39 -8.14
C LYS A 126 -17.82 14.28 -8.85
N GLY A 127 -16.58 13.82 -8.92
CA GLY A 127 -15.50 14.44 -9.69
C GLY A 127 -15.73 14.22 -11.17
N TYR A 128 -16.70 14.93 -11.73
CA TYR A 128 -16.78 15.12 -13.17
C TYR A 128 -15.51 15.88 -13.59
N LEU A 129 -14.51 15.14 -14.06
CA LEU A 129 -13.51 15.66 -14.97
C LEU A 129 -14.29 16.12 -16.22
N ARG A 130 -14.63 17.41 -16.26
CA ARG A 130 -14.99 18.08 -17.51
C ARG A 130 -13.76 17.96 -18.41
N THR A 131 -13.93 17.11 -19.41
CA THR A 131 -13.12 17.05 -20.62
C THR A 131 -13.18 18.39 -21.34
#